data_AF-A0A4U9HBD0-F1
#
_entry.id   AF-A0A4U9HBD0-F1
#
_cell.length_a   1.000
_cell.length_b   1.000
_cell.length_c   1.000
_cell.angle_alpha   90.00
_cell.angle_beta   90.00
_cell.angle_gamma   90.00
#
_symmetry.space_group_name_H-M   'P 1'
#
loop_
_entity.id
_entity.type
_entity.pdbx_description
1 polymer ?
#
loop_
_entity_poly.entity_id
_entity_poly.type
_entity_poly.pdbx_seq_one_letter_code
_entity_poly.pdbx_strand_id
1 'polypeptide(L)'
;MLRHSERFIRSCSGSRGEEMNWRQYALAILLFNLLGIILLMALLMGQGALPLNPQGFPGMSWHLALNTAVSFVTNTNWQAYSGESTLSYLSQMAGLTVQNFLSAASGIAVAFALIRAFSRRSSATIGNAWLDIWRITLYVLLPLSLLIALFFVSQGVLQNLSPYLHLTTLEGGQQVLPMGPVASQEAIKMLGTNGGGFFGANSSHPFENPTALSNMVQMLAIFLIPSALCFAFGQAAGENRQGHTLLWAMSLIFVVAVVVVMYAEQAGNPHLSAAGADSMINMEGKESRFGILASSLFSVVTTAASCGAVNAMHDSFTALGGMVPMWLMQIGEVVFGGVGSGLYGMLLFVLLTVFIAGLMIGRTPEYLGKKIDVDEMKMTALANPGDADAGAAGQRAGAGNRRRTQRYPQPRRPRAERSAVRLLLRRQQQRQRLRRAERQHAVLQPAAGLRHAGWPLRRDPAGAGDRRFTLAPKIVSRRGTAPCRPTAAVCRPADRHRTAGWRPDLYSCSGAGPGGRAFTDLAGPLTAS
;
A
#
# COMPACT_ATOMS: atom_id res chain seq x y z
N MET A 1 -20.83 -27.44 0.75
CA MET A 1 -19.63 -28.15 1.27
C MET A 1 -18.95 -27.42 2.43
N LEU A 2 -18.26 -26.29 2.21
CA LEU A 2 -17.39 -25.55 3.17
C LEU A 2 -17.63 -25.80 4.69
N ARG A 3 -18.81 -25.50 5.24
CA ARG A 3 -19.14 -25.68 6.69
C ARG A 3 -19.01 -27.12 7.25
N HIS A 4 -18.73 -28.12 6.43
CA HIS A 4 -18.38 -29.48 6.87
C HIS A 4 -16.86 -29.70 6.89
N SER A 5 -16.12 -29.26 5.86
CA SER A 5 -14.65 -29.27 5.89
C SER A 5 -14.09 -28.38 6.99
N GLU A 6 -14.70 -27.21 7.27
CA GLU A 6 -14.31 -26.37 8.42
C GLU A 6 -14.38 -27.12 9.76
N ARG A 7 -15.41 -27.96 9.95
CA ARG A 7 -15.63 -28.71 11.20
C ARG A 7 -14.67 -29.90 11.31
N PHE A 8 -14.40 -30.59 10.20
CA PHE A 8 -13.39 -31.66 10.15
C PHE A 8 -11.99 -31.11 10.49
N ILE A 9 -11.56 -30.04 9.81
CA ILE A 9 -10.24 -29.41 10.03
C ILE A 9 -10.10 -28.90 11.48
N ARG A 10 -11.15 -28.29 12.05
CA ARG A 10 -11.16 -27.87 13.47
C ARG A 10 -11.09 -29.04 14.45
N SER A 11 -11.68 -30.18 14.12
CA SER A 11 -11.58 -31.40 14.92
C SER A 11 -10.16 -31.98 14.90
N CYS A 12 -9.53 -32.05 13.72
CA CYS A 12 -8.18 -32.59 13.56
C CYS A 12 -7.08 -31.68 14.13
N SER A 13 -7.26 -30.36 14.07
CA SER A 13 -6.30 -29.38 14.61
C SER A 13 -6.47 -29.10 16.11
N GLY A 14 -7.45 -29.73 16.78
CA GLY A 14 -7.83 -29.41 18.16
C GLY A 14 -8.40 -28.00 18.36
N SER A 15 -8.48 -27.17 17.31
CA SER A 15 -8.92 -25.78 17.40
C SER A 15 -10.43 -25.68 17.60
N ARG A 16 -10.82 -25.61 18.88
CA ARG A 16 -12.18 -25.26 19.31
C ARG A 16 -12.68 -23.94 18.71
N GLY A 17 -11.76 -23.08 18.23
CA GLY A 17 -12.10 -21.83 17.56
C GLY A 17 -12.66 -20.78 18.50
N GLU A 18 -12.18 -20.79 19.75
CA GLU A 18 -12.49 -19.83 20.80
C GLU A 18 -11.91 -18.45 20.45
N GLU A 19 -12.61 -17.38 20.84
CA GLU A 19 -12.19 -15.99 20.56
C GLU A 19 -10.98 -15.58 21.41
N MET A 20 -9.98 -14.98 20.78
CA MET A 20 -8.71 -14.58 21.38
C MET A 20 -8.66 -13.07 21.66
N ASN A 21 -8.08 -12.69 22.80
CA ASN A 21 -7.63 -11.32 23.03
C ASN A 21 -6.32 -11.02 22.27
N TRP A 22 -5.93 -9.74 22.20
CA TRP A 22 -4.76 -9.33 21.40
C TRP A 22 -3.44 -10.00 21.81
N ARG A 23 -3.23 -10.29 23.09
CA ARG A 23 -2.01 -10.95 23.58
C ARG A 23 -1.96 -12.40 23.15
N GLN A 24 -3.08 -13.11 23.26
CA GLN A 24 -3.22 -14.49 22.80
C GLN A 24 -3.02 -14.60 21.28
N TYR A 25 -3.61 -13.67 20.52
CA TYR A 25 -3.49 -13.63 19.05
C TYR A 25 -2.04 -13.34 18.62
N ALA A 26 -1.40 -12.31 19.19
CA ALA A 26 -0.01 -11.98 18.89
C ALA A 26 0.95 -13.11 19.26
N LEU A 27 0.78 -13.74 20.44
CA LEU A 27 1.58 -14.88 20.86
C LEU A 27 1.39 -16.10 19.95
N ALA A 28 0.17 -16.35 19.45
CA ALA A 28 -0.07 -17.41 18.48
C ALA A 28 0.68 -17.19 17.15
N ILE A 29 0.62 -15.99 16.57
CA ILE A 29 1.38 -15.64 15.35
C ILE A 29 2.89 -15.74 15.58
N LEU A 30 3.41 -15.21 16.70
CA LEU A 30 4.84 -15.22 17.02
C LEU A 30 5.38 -16.65 17.22
N LEU A 31 4.65 -17.52 17.94
CA LEU A 31 5.05 -18.91 18.14
C LEU A 31 4.94 -19.74 16.85
N PHE A 32 3.94 -19.47 16.01
CA PHE A 32 3.78 -20.12 14.70
C PHE A 32 4.97 -19.81 13.78
N ASN A 33 5.34 -18.53 13.67
CA ASN A 33 6.48 -18.10 12.87
C ASN A 33 7.83 -18.59 13.44
N LEU A 34 8.01 -18.56 14.77
CA LEU A 34 9.22 -19.11 15.40
C LEU A 34 9.39 -20.62 15.10
N LEU A 35 8.30 -21.39 15.14
CA LEU A 35 8.31 -22.80 14.75
C LEU A 35 8.62 -22.95 13.25
N GLY A 36 8.10 -22.07 12.39
CA GLY A 36 8.43 -22.01 10.97
C GLY A 36 9.93 -21.83 10.70
N ILE A 37 10.60 -20.91 11.43
CA ILE A 37 12.04 -20.68 11.31
C ILE A 37 12.81 -21.94 11.70
N ILE A 38 12.47 -22.55 12.84
CA ILE A 38 13.16 -23.76 13.36
C ILE A 38 13.01 -24.93 12.38
N LEU A 39 11.80 -25.17 11.87
CA LEU A 39 11.54 -26.27 10.93
C LEU A 39 12.22 -26.04 9.57
N LEU A 40 12.17 -24.82 9.02
CA LEU A 40 12.83 -24.52 7.75
C LEU A 40 14.37 -24.57 7.88
N MET A 41 14.94 -24.03 8.96
CA MET A 41 16.37 -24.11 9.23
C MET A 41 16.85 -25.56 9.34
N ALA A 42 16.10 -26.42 10.05
CA ALA A 42 16.40 -27.85 10.15
C ALA A 42 16.33 -28.56 8.79
N LEU A 43 15.36 -28.24 7.94
CA LEU A 43 15.23 -28.78 6.59
C LEU A 43 16.42 -28.35 5.71
N LEU A 44 16.76 -27.05 5.70
CA LEU A 44 17.85 -26.51 4.89
C LEU A 44 19.24 -27.03 5.30
N MET A 45 19.49 -27.20 6.60
CA MET A 45 20.71 -27.86 7.09
C MET A 45 20.70 -29.37 6.83
N GLY A 46 19.53 -30.00 6.79
CA GLY A 46 19.38 -31.44 6.55
C GLY A 46 19.30 -31.89 5.08
N GLN A 47 19.17 -30.97 4.12
CA GLN A 47 18.73 -31.29 2.74
C GLN A 47 19.59 -32.33 1.99
N GLY A 48 20.87 -32.48 2.34
CA GLY A 48 21.75 -33.50 1.76
C GLY A 48 21.33 -34.95 2.06
N ALA A 49 20.53 -35.17 3.12
CA ALA A 49 19.99 -36.48 3.49
C ALA A 49 18.51 -36.66 3.09
N LEU A 50 17.91 -35.68 2.39
CA LEU A 50 16.48 -35.67 2.05
C LEU A 50 16.21 -36.07 0.58
N PRO A 51 15.03 -36.66 0.28
CA PRO A 51 14.66 -37.03 -1.08
C PRO A 51 14.41 -35.80 -1.98
N LEU A 52 14.24 -36.02 -3.29
CA LEU A 52 14.09 -34.97 -4.32
C LEU A 52 15.29 -34.00 -4.37
N ASN A 53 16.50 -34.54 -4.18
CA ASN A 53 17.77 -33.83 -4.33
C ASN A 53 18.59 -34.44 -5.50
N PRO A 54 18.18 -34.23 -6.77
CA PRO A 54 18.76 -34.93 -7.93
C PRO A 54 20.18 -34.48 -8.29
N GLN A 55 20.73 -33.46 -7.61
CA GLN A 55 22.11 -33.00 -7.75
C GLN A 55 22.97 -33.32 -6.51
N GLY A 56 22.40 -33.94 -5.48
CA GLY A 56 23.12 -34.29 -4.25
C GLY A 56 23.62 -33.09 -3.46
N PHE A 57 22.96 -31.93 -3.55
CA PHE A 57 23.39 -30.70 -2.86
C PHE A 57 23.50 -30.91 -1.34
N PRO A 58 24.60 -30.47 -0.69
CA PRO A 58 24.81 -30.65 0.73
C PRO A 58 23.86 -29.80 1.58
N GLY A 59 23.84 -30.03 2.89
CA GLY A 59 23.20 -29.14 3.85
C GLY A 59 23.75 -27.71 3.76
N MET A 60 22.87 -26.70 3.83
CA MET A 60 23.29 -25.30 3.97
C MET A 60 24.13 -25.10 5.25
N SER A 61 25.07 -24.17 5.21
CA SER A 61 25.77 -23.71 6.43
C SER A 61 24.78 -23.12 7.42
N TRP A 62 25.05 -23.24 8.73
CA TRP A 62 24.12 -22.82 9.79
C TRP A 62 23.67 -21.35 9.65
N HIS A 63 24.56 -20.46 9.20
CA HIS A 63 24.27 -19.03 9.04
C HIS A 63 23.46 -18.73 7.78
N LEU A 64 23.70 -19.46 6.67
CA LEU A 64 22.93 -19.30 5.43
C LEU A 64 21.54 -19.94 5.58
N ALA A 65 21.45 -21.08 6.25
CA ALA A 65 20.19 -21.71 6.63
C ALA A 65 19.37 -20.81 7.56
N LEU A 66 19.99 -20.19 8.56
CA LEU A 66 19.33 -19.24 9.47
C LEU A 66 18.85 -17.99 8.72
N ASN A 67 19.70 -17.37 7.89
CA ASN A 67 19.34 -16.20 7.09
C ASN A 67 18.14 -16.50 6.16
N THR A 68 18.20 -17.61 5.42
CA THR A 68 17.12 -18.05 4.53
C THR A 68 15.85 -18.39 5.30
N ALA A 69 15.95 -19.11 6.42
CA ALA A 69 14.80 -19.52 7.22
C ALA A 69 14.10 -18.34 7.89
N VAL A 70 14.85 -17.37 8.42
CA VAL A 70 14.29 -16.10 8.91
C VAL A 70 13.61 -15.37 7.74
N SER A 71 14.32 -15.17 6.63
CA SER A 71 13.84 -14.28 5.57
C SER A 71 12.56 -14.75 4.87
N PHE A 72 12.39 -16.07 4.70
CA PHE A 72 11.15 -16.63 4.14
C PHE A 72 9.98 -16.59 5.12
N VAL A 73 10.24 -16.71 6.43
CA VAL A 73 9.19 -16.55 7.45
C VAL A 73 8.80 -15.08 7.65
N THR A 74 9.72 -14.15 7.46
CA THR A 74 9.45 -12.70 7.52
C THR A 74 8.82 -12.13 6.24
N ASN A 75 8.41 -12.99 5.28
CA ASN A 75 7.82 -12.58 3.99
C ASN A 75 8.76 -11.74 3.09
N THR A 76 10.08 -11.81 3.33
CA THR A 76 11.08 -10.93 2.72
C THR A 76 11.91 -11.62 1.63
N ASN A 77 12.08 -12.94 1.76
CA ASN A 77 12.78 -13.87 0.89
C ASN A 77 14.09 -13.35 0.25
N TRP A 78 14.91 -12.65 1.03
CA TRP A 78 16.28 -12.29 0.68
C TRP A 78 17.08 -13.54 0.26
N GLN A 79 17.84 -13.43 -0.84
CA GLN A 79 18.55 -14.55 -1.44
C GLN A 79 20.06 -14.29 -1.42
N ALA A 80 20.75 -14.82 -0.40
CA ALA A 80 22.21 -14.82 -0.30
C ALA A 80 22.83 -16.07 -0.96
N TYR A 81 22.17 -16.63 -1.97
CA TYR A 81 22.48 -17.89 -2.64
C TYR A 81 21.83 -17.91 -4.04
N SER A 82 22.31 -18.80 -4.93
CA SER A 82 21.60 -19.13 -6.18
C SER A 82 20.86 -20.45 -6.02
N GLY A 83 19.57 -20.49 -6.34
CA GLY A 83 18.72 -21.65 -6.03
C GLY A 83 19.17 -22.92 -6.75
N GLU A 84 19.55 -22.80 -8.02
CA GLU A 84 20.03 -23.88 -8.89
C GLU A 84 21.44 -24.42 -8.57
N SER A 85 22.14 -23.83 -7.61
CA SER A 85 23.43 -24.33 -7.13
C SER A 85 23.43 -24.69 -5.63
N THR A 86 22.35 -24.35 -4.91
CA THR A 86 22.33 -24.40 -3.44
C THR A 86 21.16 -25.22 -2.87
N LEU A 87 20.04 -25.40 -3.58
CA LEU A 87 18.81 -25.95 -2.99
C LEU A 87 18.28 -27.21 -3.68
N SER A 88 17.91 -28.21 -2.88
CA SER A 88 17.13 -29.37 -3.36
C SER A 88 15.70 -28.97 -3.76
N TYR A 89 15.03 -29.79 -4.59
CA TYR A 89 13.62 -29.54 -4.91
C TYR A 89 12.71 -29.68 -3.69
N LEU A 90 13.07 -30.52 -2.71
CA LEU A 90 12.32 -30.60 -1.46
C LEU A 90 12.48 -29.32 -0.62
N SER A 91 13.67 -28.73 -0.61
CA SER A 91 13.92 -27.43 0.04
C SER A 91 13.04 -26.33 -0.54
N GLN A 92 12.99 -26.22 -1.87
CA GLN A 92 12.14 -25.28 -2.60
C GLN A 92 10.64 -25.57 -2.34
N MET A 93 10.20 -26.82 -2.53
CA MET A 93 8.77 -27.18 -2.58
C MET A 93 8.12 -27.41 -1.20
N ALA A 94 8.82 -28.02 -0.25
CA ALA A 94 8.32 -28.33 1.09
C ALA A 94 8.85 -27.40 2.19
N GLY A 95 9.92 -26.65 1.91
CA GLY A 95 10.43 -25.60 2.79
C GLY A 95 9.96 -24.21 2.37
N LEU A 96 10.56 -23.67 1.30
CA LEU A 96 10.40 -22.28 0.88
C LEU A 96 8.98 -21.96 0.40
N THR A 97 8.43 -22.76 -0.50
CA THR A 97 7.05 -22.62 -0.99
C THR A 97 6.03 -22.74 0.14
N VAL A 98 6.28 -23.60 1.15
CA VAL A 98 5.41 -23.69 2.34
C VAL A 98 5.46 -22.40 3.14
N GLN A 99 6.65 -21.84 3.40
CA GLN A 99 6.73 -20.55 4.10
C GLN A 99 6.07 -19.43 3.31
N ASN A 100 6.22 -19.36 1.98
CA ASN A 100 5.52 -18.36 1.13
C ASN A 100 3.99 -18.32 1.33
N PHE A 101 3.37 -19.45 1.73
CA PHE A 101 1.94 -19.50 2.10
C PHE A 101 1.68 -19.05 3.54
N LEU A 102 2.60 -19.31 4.48
CA LEU A 102 2.42 -19.12 5.92
C LEU A 102 2.83 -17.72 6.41
N SER A 103 3.84 -17.13 5.79
CA SER A 103 4.23 -15.72 5.94
C SER A 103 3.08 -14.81 5.51
N ALA A 104 2.59 -14.99 4.28
CA ALA A 104 1.50 -14.22 3.69
C ALA A 104 0.18 -14.43 4.46
N ALA A 105 -0.12 -15.65 4.89
CA ALA A 105 -1.27 -15.93 5.75
C ALA A 105 -1.16 -15.23 7.12
N SER A 106 0.04 -15.16 7.71
CA SER A 106 0.28 -14.43 8.96
C SER A 106 0.11 -12.92 8.79
N GLY A 107 0.62 -12.33 7.70
CA GLY A 107 0.43 -10.92 7.37
C GLY A 107 -1.06 -10.55 7.21
N ILE A 108 -1.80 -11.32 6.42
CA ILE A 108 -3.26 -11.14 6.26
C ILE A 108 -3.98 -11.36 7.60
N ALA A 109 -3.57 -12.32 8.43
CA ALA A 109 -4.18 -12.57 9.74
C ALA A 109 -3.98 -11.38 10.69
N VAL A 110 -2.83 -10.70 10.69
CA VAL A 110 -2.59 -9.47 11.46
C VAL A 110 -3.44 -8.32 10.91
N ALA A 111 -3.54 -8.17 9.58
CA ALA A 111 -4.43 -7.17 8.97
C ALA A 111 -5.91 -7.42 9.32
N PHE A 112 -6.38 -8.67 9.29
CA PHE A 112 -7.74 -9.06 9.70
C PHE A 112 -8.00 -8.76 11.18
N ALA A 113 -7.03 -8.99 12.05
CA ALA A 113 -7.11 -8.62 13.46
C ALA A 113 -7.28 -7.10 13.65
N LEU A 114 -6.54 -6.27 12.89
CA LEU A 114 -6.66 -4.81 12.92
C LEU A 114 -7.98 -4.30 12.31
N ILE A 115 -8.42 -4.87 11.18
CA ILE A 115 -9.74 -4.58 10.57
C ILE A 115 -10.88 -4.87 11.59
N ARG A 116 -10.76 -5.96 12.36
CA ARG A 116 -11.69 -6.28 13.46
C ARG A 116 -11.57 -5.31 14.63
N ALA A 117 -10.36 -4.89 15.00
CA ALA A 117 -10.15 -3.89 16.04
C ALA A 117 -10.80 -2.54 15.69
N PHE A 118 -10.84 -2.14 14.41
CA PHE A 118 -11.61 -0.96 13.97
C PHE A 118 -13.13 -1.22 13.93
N SER A 119 -13.58 -2.29 13.28
CA SER A 119 -15.01 -2.56 13.04
C SER A 119 -15.82 -2.99 14.28
N ARG A 120 -15.22 -3.76 15.20
CA ARG A 120 -15.90 -4.21 16.44
C ARG A 120 -16.07 -3.04 17.42
N ARG A 121 -17.20 -3.00 18.13
CA ARG A 121 -17.48 -2.04 19.20
C ARG A 121 -17.39 -2.73 20.56
N SER A 122 -16.66 -2.13 21.50
CA SER A 122 -16.54 -2.55 22.92
C SER A 122 -16.26 -4.05 23.14
N SER A 123 -15.48 -4.67 22.26
CA SER A 123 -15.10 -6.09 22.34
C SER A 123 -13.66 -6.25 22.85
N ALA A 124 -13.42 -7.25 23.70
CA ALA A 124 -12.10 -7.59 24.20
C ALA A 124 -11.33 -8.59 23.31
N THR A 125 -11.93 -9.05 22.21
CA THR A 125 -11.38 -10.13 21.35
C THR A 125 -11.41 -9.76 19.87
N ILE A 126 -10.55 -10.41 19.09
CA ILE A 126 -10.25 -10.05 17.68
C ILE A 126 -10.31 -11.24 16.70
N GLY A 127 -11.01 -12.32 17.05
CA GLY A 127 -11.09 -13.54 16.26
C GLY A 127 -10.16 -14.64 16.79
N ASN A 128 -9.61 -15.49 15.92
CA ASN A 128 -8.78 -16.63 16.31
C ASN A 128 -7.70 -16.86 15.24
N ALA A 129 -6.43 -16.64 15.60
CA ALA A 129 -5.31 -16.67 14.67
C ALA A 129 -5.22 -17.98 13.87
N TRP A 130 -5.48 -19.13 14.51
CA TRP A 130 -5.48 -20.42 13.84
C TRP A 130 -6.58 -20.53 12.78
N LEU A 131 -7.80 -20.08 13.11
CA LEU A 131 -8.92 -20.06 12.15
C LEU A 131 -8.65 -19.12 10.97
N ASP A 132 -7.93 -18.03 11.21
CA ASP A 132 -7.59 -17.07 10.17
C ASP A 132 -6.53 -17.65 9.23
N ILE A 133 -5.37 -18.09 9.77
CA ILE A 133 -4.29 -18.69 8.97
C ILE A 133 -4.82 -19.78 8.04
N TRP A 134 -5.49 -20.83 8.56
CA TRP A 134 -5.87 -21.95 7.69
C TRP A 134 -6.94 -21.57 6.66
N ARG A 135 -7.85 -20.63 6.96
CA ARG A 135 -8.83 -20.13 5.99
C ARG A 135 -8.17 -19.29 4.89
N ILE A 136 -7.22 -18.45 5.26
CA ILE A 136 -6.46 -17.63 4.32
C ILE A 136 -5.65 -18.54 3.39
N THR A 137 -4.90 -19.50 3.93
CA THR A 137 -4.16 -20.48 3.13
C THR A 137 -5.08 -21.31 2.23
N LEU A 138 -6.12 -21.96 2.76
CA LEU A 138 -6.90 -22.95 1.99
C LEU A 138 -8.01 -22.35 1.10
N TYR A 139 -8.55 -21.17 1.41
CA TYR A 139 -9.67 -20.58 0.66
C TYR A 139 -9.34 -19.26 -0.07
N VAL A 140 -8.15 -18.68 0.15
CA VAL A 140 -7.68 -17.51 -0.61
C VAL A 140 -6.39 -17.84 -1.36
N LEU A 141 -5.30 -18.12 -0.65
CA LEU A 141 -3.97 -18.24 -1.27
C LEU A 141 -3.86 -19.48 -2.17
N LEU A 142 -4.21 -20.67 -1.68
CA LEU A 142 -4.10 -21.93 -2.42
C LEU A 142 -4.91 -21.95 -3.74
N PRO A 143 -6.22 -21.63 -3.78
CA PRO A 143 -6.98 -21.67 -5.03
C PRO A 143 -6.54 -20.61 -6.04
N LEU A 144 -6.18 -19.40 -5.59
CA LEU A 144 -5.65 -18.36 -6.48
C LEU A 144 -4.26 -18.73 -7.02
N SER A 145 -3.36 -19.24 -6.16
CA SER A 145 -2.03 -19.70 -6.57
C SER A 145 -2.11 -20.87 -7.55
N LEU A 146 -3.07 -21.79 -7.39
CA LEU A 146 -3.26 -22.89 -8.34
C LEU A 146 -3.66 -22.38 -9.73
N LEU A 147 -4.58 -21.42 -9.81
CA LEU A 147 -5.00 -20.82 -11.08
C LEU A 147 -3.85 -20.04 -11.75
N ILE A 148 -3.09 -19.27 -10.96
CA ILE A 148 -1.93 -18.50 -11.43
C ILE A 148 -0.80 -19.45 -11.89
N ALA A 149 -0.51 -20.54 -11.15
CA ALA A 149 0.49 -21.53 -11.51
C ALA A 149 0.14 -22.26 -12.82
N LEU A 150 -1.12 -22.68 -13.00
CA LEU A 150 -1.58 -23.31 -14.24
C LEU A 150 -1.50 -22.35 -15.44
N PHE A 151 -1.80 -21.06 -15.23
CA PHE A 151 -1.58 -20.04 -16.25
C PHE A 151 -0.08 -19.84 -16.56
N PHE A 152 0.78 -19.79 -15.54
CA PHE A 152 2.23 -19.69 -15.74
C PHE A 152 2.82 -20.89 -16.49
N VAL A 153 2.38 -22.12 -16.20
CA VAL A 153 2.77 -23.32 -16.98
C VAL A 153 2.31 -23.19 -18.44
N SER A 154 1.12 -22.65 -18.72
CA SER A 154 0.66 -22.43 -20.10
C SER A 154 1.43 -21.34 -20.85
N GLN A 155 2.22 -20.52 -20.15
CA GLN A 155 3.16 -19.55 -20.73
C GLN A 155 4.59 -20.07 -20.87
N GLY A 156 4.91 -21.25 -20.32
CA GLY A 156 6.25 -21.85 -20.35
C GLY A 156 7.05 -21.80 -19.04
N VAL A 157 6.42 -21.40 -17.92
CA VAL A 157 7.05 -21.50 -16.58
C VAL A 157 7.17 -22.98 -16.20
N LEU A 158 8.34 -23.36 -15.67
CA LEU A 158 8.73 -24.75 -15.53
C LEU A 158 8.04 -25.43 -14.33
N GLN A 159 7.55 -26.66 -14.50
CA GLN A 159 6.87 -27.38 -13.41
C GLN A 159 7.07 -28.90 -13.56
N ASN A 160 8.20 -29.40 -13.06
CA ASN A 160 8.51 -30.83 -13.08
C ASN A 160 9.36 -31.26 -11.87
N LEU A 161 9.78 -32.53 -11.84
CA LEU A 161 10.73 -33.08 -10.87
C LEU A 161 11.87 -33.85 -11.57
N SER A 162 12.16 -33.52 -12.83
CA SER A 162 13.24 -34.18 -13.58
C SER A 162 14.63 -33.78 -13.04
N PRO A 163 15.67 -34.62 -13.20
CA PRO A 163 17.05 -34.18 -13.02
C PRO A 163 17.40 -33.05 -14.00
N TYR A 164 18.53 -32.38 -13.78
CA TYR A 164 18.99 -31.32 -14.67
C TYR A 164 19.28 -31.90 -16.07
N LEU A 165 18.93 -31.14 -17.11
CA LEU A 165 19.10 -31.58 -18.49
C LEU A 165 20.47 -31.16 -19.00
N HIS A 166 21.29 -32.14 -19.38
CA HIS A 166 22.57 -31.92 -20.04
C HIS A 166 22.34 -31.86 -21.55
N LEU A 167 22.64 -30.72 -22.17
CA LEU A 167 22.44 -30.46 -23.59
C LEU A 167 23.76 -30.10 -24.27
N THR A 168 23.91 -30.55 -25.51
CA THR A 168 24.92 -30.02 -26.43
C THR A 168 24.30 -28.89 -27.24
N THR A 169 24.91 -27.71 -27.27
CA THR A 169 24.43 -26.55 -28.02
C THR A 169 24.68 -26.71 -29.52
N LEU A 170 24.09 -25.85 -30.35
CA LEU A 170 24.32 -25.84 -31.80
C LEU A 170 25.79 -25.57 -32.18
N GLU A 171 26.57 -24.99 -31.27
CA GLU A 171 28.01 -24.72 -31.41
C GLU A 171 28.89 -25.85 -30.84
N GLY A 172 28.28 -26.94 -30.34
CA GLY A 172 28.97 -28.08 -29.73
C GLY A 172 29.35 -27.92 -28.26
N GLY A 173 29.06 -26.76 -27.65
CA GLY A 173 29.28 -26.50 -26.22
C GLY A 173 28.36 -27.34 -25.33
N GLN A 174 28.76 -27.59 -24.08
CA GLN A 174 27.91 -28.27 -23.10
C GLN A 174 27.18 -27.26 -22.22
N GLN A 175 25.87 -27.43 -22.07
CA GLN A 175 25.02 -26.61 -21.20
C GLN A 175 24.22 -27.51 -20.26
N VAL A 176 24.05 -27.08 -19.01
CA VAL A 176 23.17 -27.72 -18.03
C VAL A 176 21.97 -26.80 -17.81
N LEU A 177 20.76 -27.30 -18.04
CA LEU A 177 19.53 -26.59 -17.72
C LEU A 177 18.97 -27.07 -16.38
N PRO A 178 18.82 -26.17 -15.39
CA PRO A 178 18.20 -26.53 -14.12
C PRO A 178 16.69 -26.70 -14.28
N MET A 179 16.15 -27.67 -13.55
CA MET A 179 14.74 -28.12 -13.60
C MET A 179 14.08 -27.95 -12.22
N GLY A 180 12.78 -28.26 -12.08
CA GLY A 180 12.09 -28.26 -10.79
C GLY A 180 10.64 -27.72 -10.78
N PRO A 181 10.01 -27.63 -9.59
CA PRO A 181 8.61 -27.23 -9.42
C PRO A 181 8.44 -25.70 -9.34
N VAL A 182 8.89 -24.98 -10.38
CA VAL A 182 9.00 -23.51 -10.38
C VAL A 182 7.64 -22.82 -10.34
N ALA A 183 6.72 -23.15 -11.23
CA ALA A 183 5.42 -22.45 -11.37
C ALA A 183 4.57 -22.46 -10.08
N SER A 184 4.65 -23.54 -9.30
CA SER A 184 3.99 -23.61 -7.98
C SER A 184 4.57 -22.64 -6.95
N GLN A 185 5.88 -22.38 -7.00
CA GLN A 185 6.55 -21.40 -6.15
C GLN A 185 6.30 -19.98 -6.68
N GLU A 186 6.39 -19.79 -8.00
CA GLU A 186 6.18 -18.53 -8.71
C GLU A 186 4.80 -17.92 -8.39
N ALA A 187 3.75 -18.72 -8.44
CA ALA A 187 2.40 -18.24 -8.19
C ALA A 187 2.20 -17.67 -6.78
N ILE A 188 2.72 -18.36 -5.75
CA ILE A 188 2.62 -17.87 -4.37
C ILE A 188 3.67 -16.80 -4.03
N LYS A 189 4.86 -16.81 -4.66
CA LYS A 189 5.85 -15.73 -4.43
C LYS A 189 5.28 -14.38 -4.86
N MET A 190 4.52 -14.33 -5.95
CA MET A 190 3.90 -13.09 -6.45
C MET A 190 2.59 -12.77 -5.72
N LEU A 191 1.68 -13.74 -5.57
CA LEU A 191 0.39 -13.52 -4.89
C LEU A 191 0.54 -13.15 -3.41
N GLY A 192 1.51 -13.74 -2.72
CA GLY A 192 1.81 -13.47 -1.31
C GLY A 192 2.83 -12.36 -1.07
N THR A 193 3.22 -11.63 -2.13
CA THR A 193 4.31 -10.62 -2.12
C THR A 193 5.55 -11.08 -1.36
N ASN A 194 6.00 -12.31 -1.62
CA ASN A 194 7.20 -12.88 -1.00
C ASN A 194 8.44 -12.74 -1.89
N GLY A 195 8.26 -12.80 -3.22
CA GLY A 195 9.29 -12.56 -4.25
C GLY A 195 10.49 -13.50 -4.35
N GLY A 196 10.75 -14.38 -3.39
CA GLY A 196 11.89 -15.31 -3.44
C GLY A 196 11.83 -16.23 -4.65
N GLY A 197 12.74 -16.01 -5.60
CA GLY A 197 12.81 -16.73 -6.87
C GLY A 197 13.30 -18.16 -6.70
N PHE A 198 12.96 -19.00 -7.67
CA PHE A 198 13.49 -20.37 -7.69
C PHE A 198 14.96 -20.39 -8.15
N PHE A 199 15.32 -19.52 -9.08
CA PHE A 199 16.67 -19.32 -9.61
C PHE A 199 17.28 -18.01 -9.07
N GLY A 200 18.60 -17.87 -9.08
CA GLY A 200 19.26 -16.62 -8.65
C GLY A 200 18.87 -15.37 -9.43
N ALA A 201 18.51 -15.53 -10.72
CA ALA A 201 17.99 -14.46 -11.57
C ALA A 201 16.50 -14.15 -11.34
N ASN A 202 15.80 -14.94 -10.52
CA ASN A 202 14.44 -14.68 -10.07
C ASN A 202 13.49 -14.38 -11.26
N SER A 203 12.73 -13.28 -11.22
CA SER A 203 11.67 -12.97 -12.19
C SER A 203 12.19 -12.39 -13.51
N SER A 204 13.52 -12.33 -13.71
CA SER A 204 14.12 -12.19 -15.04
C SER A 204 14.39 -13.56 -15.66
N HIS A 205 14.48 -14.65 -14.89
CA HIS A 205 14.82 -15.96 -15.45
C HIS A 205 13.73 -16.48 -16.42
N PRO A 206 14.07 -16.98 -17.62
CA PRO A 206 13.07 -17.45 -18.60
C PRO A 206 12.11 -18.52 -18.07
N PHE A 207 12.57 -19.39 -17.17
CA PHE A 207 11.74 -20.45 -16.57
C PHE A 207 10.86 -19.99 -15.39
N GLU A 208 11.03 -18.74 -14.90
CA GLU A 208 10.14 -18.08 -13.93
C GLU A 208 9.18 -17.09 -14.63
N ASN A 209 9.65 -16.37 -15.65
CA ASN A 209 8.90 -15.33 -16.34
C ASN A 209 9.17 -15.31 -17.87
N PRO A 210 8.57 -16.23 -18.65
CA PRO A 210 8.87 -16.45 -20.06
C PRO A 210 8.35 -15.35 -21.01
N THR A 211 7.19 -14.74 -20.72
CA THR A 211 6.49 -13.85 -21.67
C THR A 211 6.13 -12.49 -21.05
N ALA A 212 5.94 -11.48 -21.89
CA ALA A 212 5.37 -10.20 -21.43
C ALA A 212 3.98 -10.36 -20.79
N LEU A 213 3.23 -11.42 -21.14
CA LEU A 213 1.93 -11.73 -20.57
C LEU A 213 2.05 -12.39 -19.18
N SER A 214 3.02 -13.30 -18.95
CA SER A 214 3.33 -13.76 -17.60
C SER A 214 3.77 -12.59 -16.72
N ASN A 215 4.63 -11.71 -17.23
CA ASN A 215 5.09 -10.52 -16.51
C ASN A 215 3.94 -9.57 -16.12
N MET A 216 2.95 -9.39 -17.00
CA MET A 216 1.74 -8.61 -16.68
C MET A 216 0.91 -9.26 -15.57
N VAL A 217 0.70 -10.59 -15.63
CA VAL A 217 -0.06 -11.33 -14.61
C VAL A 217 0.71 -11.38 -13.27
N GLN A 218 2.04 -11.42 -13.29
CA GLN A 218 2.89 -11.28 -12.11
C GLN A 218 2.66 -9.93 -11.39
N MET A 219 2.72 -8.81 -12.12
CA MET A 219 2.44 -7.48 -11.55
C MET A 219 1.01 -7.34 -11.01
N LEU A 220 0.03 -7.96 -11.69
CA LEU A 220 -1.36 -8.00 -11.19
C LEU A 220 -1.50 -8.86 -9.93
N ALA A 221 -0.79 -9.98 -9.82
CA ALA A 221 -0.82 -10.85 -8.64
C ALA A 221 -0.26 -10.15 -7.39
N ILE A 222 0.83 -9.39 -7.54
CA ILE A 222 1.43 -8.57 -6.47
C ILE A 222 0.39 -7.61 -5.85
N PHE A 223 -0.31 -6.82 -6.67
CA PHE A 223 -1.28 -5.83 -6.18
C PHE A 223 -2.65 -6.40 -5.83
N LEU A 224 -2.97 -7.65 -6.19
CA LEU A 224 -4.30 -8.24 -6.04
C LEU A 224 -4.78 -8.23 -4.58
N ILE A 225 -3.98 -8.81 -3.67
CA ILE A 225 -4.36 -8.94 -2.25
C ILE A 225 -4.24 -7.59 -1.50
N PRO A 226 -3.16 -6.80 -1.63
CA PRO A 226 -3.08 -5.47 -1.01
C PRO A 226 -4.26 -4.55 -1.39
N SER A 227 -4.67 -4.56 -2.67
CA SER A 227 -5.85 -3.81 -3.12
C SER A 227 -7.14 -4.37 -2.53
N ALA A 228 -7.34 -5.69 -2.58
CA ALA A 228 -8.52 -6.35 -2.03
C ALA A 228 -8.68 -6.12 -0.52
N LEU A 229 -7.58 -6.06 0.24
CA LEU A 229 -7.59 -5.74 1.67
C LEU A 229 -8.09 -4.33 1.96
N CYS A 230 -7.78 -3.35 1.11
CA CYS A 230 -8.31 -1.98 1.25
C CYS A 230 -9.82 -1.91 0.99
N PHE A 231 -10.33 -2.65 -0.02
CA PHE A 231 -11.78 -2.80 -0.23
C PHE A 231 -12.45 -3.53 0.93
N ALA A 232 -11.83 -4.59 1.46
CA ALA A 232 -12.34 -5.35 2.61
C ALA A 232 -12.39 -4.50 3.89
N PHE A 233 -11.38 -3.66 4.14
CA PHE A 233 -11.39 -2.69 5.23
C PHE A 233 -12.54 -1.69 5.11
N GLY A 234 -12.75 -1.10 3.93
CA GLY A 234 -13.87 -0.17 3.69
C GLY A 234 -15.24 -0.81 3.94
N GLN A 235 -15.44 -2.05 3.47
CA GLN A 235 -16.66 -2.81 3.72
C GLN A 235 -16.85 -3.18 5.19
N ALA A 236 -15.79 -3.64 5.87
CA ALA A 236 -15.84 -4.02 7.29
C ALA A 236 -16.04 -2.82 8.23
N ALA A 237 -15.53 -1.64 7.86
CA ALA A 237 -15.80 -0.38 8.55
C ALA A 237 -17.24 0.14 8.33
N GLY A 238 -17.97 -0.41 7.35
CA GLY A 238 -19.31 0.04 6.97
C GLY A 238 -19.34 1.28 6.06
N GLU A 239 -18.18 1.78 5.62
CA GLU A 239 -18.09 2.92 4.71
C GLU A 239 -16.98 2.69 3.66
N ASN A 240 -17.38 2.25 2.46
CA ASN A 240 -16.46 1.97 1.34
C ASN A 240 -15.58 3.18 0.96
N ARG A 241 -16.01 4.41 1.25
CA ARG A 241 -15.24 5.64 1.02
C ARG A 241 -13.89 5.63 1.75
N GLN A 242 -13.81 4.99 2.92
CA GLN A 242 -12.58 4.85 3.70
C GLN A 242 -11.55 3.99 2.93
N GLY A 243 -11.96 2.80 2.47
CA GLY A 243 -11.13 1.93 1.63
C GLY A 243 -10.71 2.59 0.31
N HIS A 244 -11.63 3.31 -0.35
CA HIS A 244 -11.30 4.09 -1.56
C HIS A 244 -10.30 5.21 -1.28
N THR A 245 -10.34 5.84 -0.10
CA THR A 245 -9.42 6.94 0.25
C THR A 245 -7.98 6.43 0.43
N LEU A 246 -7.80 5.25 1.04
CA LEU A 246 -6.50 4.58 1.10
C LEU A 246 -5.97 4.25 -0.31
N LEU A 247 -6.83 3.65 -1.15
CA LEU A 247 -6.47 3.28 -2.53
C LEU A 247 -6.06 4.51 -3.37
N TRP A 248 -6.78 5.63 -3.26
CA TRP A 248 -6.44 6.87 -3.97
C TRP A 248 -5.10 7.47 -3.51
N ALA A 249 -4.83 7.47 -2.20
CA ALA A 249 -3.57 7.98 -1.66
C ALA A 249 -2.36 7.16 -2.16
N MET A 250 -2.46 5.83 -2.10
CA MET A 250 -1.40 4.94 -2.61
C MET A 250 -1.26 5.05 -4.14
N SER A 251 -2.36 5.09 -4.89
CA SER A 251 -2.35 5.23 -6.36
C SER A 251 -1.63 6.49 -6.84
N LEU A 252 -1.83 7.62 -6.15
CA LEU A 252 -1.18 8.88 -6.52
C LEU A 252 0.35 8.79 -6.38
N ILE A 253 0.84 8.25 -5.25
CA ILE A 253 2.28 8.09 -5.00
C ILE A 253 2.88 7.08 -5.98
N PHE A 254 2.20 5.95 -6.21
CA PHE A 254 2.62 4.92 -7.16
C PHE A 254 2.77 5.46 -8.58
N VAL A 255 1.77 6.16 -9.11
CA VAL A 255 1.81 6.71 -10.48
C VAL A 255 2.94 7.72 -10.65
N VAL A 256 3.17 8.59 -9.65
CA VAL A 256 4.31 9.53 -9.69
C VAL A 256 5.65 8.77 -9.70
N ALA A 257 5.80 7.75 -8.86
CA ALA A 257 7.02 6.93 -8.83
C ALA A 257 7.28 6.20 -10.16
N VAL A 258 6.25 5.58 -10.76
CA VAL A 258 6.35 4.91 -12.08
C VAL A 258 6.81 5.89 -13.16
N VAL A 259 6.20 7.09 -13.24
CA VAL A 259 6.55 8.10 -14.24
C VAL A 259 8.00 8.57 -14.08
N VAL A 260 8.47 8.77 -12.85
CA VAL A 260 9.87 9.18 -12.58
C VAL A 260 10.87 8.09 -12.99
N VAL A 261 10.62 6.82 -12.66
CA VAL A 261 11.53 5.72 -13.03
C VAL A 261 11.52 5.48 -14.54
N MET A 262 10.35 5.45 -15.19
CA MET A 262 10.26 5.33 -16.65
C MET A 262 11.03 6.43 -17.36
N TYR A 263 10.88 7.68 -16.93
CA TYR A 263 11.62 8.81 -17.49
C TYR A 263 13.14 8.69 -17.26
N ALA A 264 13.55 8.30 -16.05
CA ALA A 264 14.97 8.14 -15.71
C ALA A 264 15.65 7.03 -16.54
N GLU A 265 15.04 5.85 -16.65
CA GLU A 265 15.61 4.73 -17.42
C GLU A 265 15.57 4.96 -18.94
N GLN A 266 14.61 5.77 -19.43
CA GLN A 266 14.55 6.15 -20.85
C GLN A 266 15.54 7.28 -21.21
N ALA A 267 15.88 8.17 -20.27
CA ALA A 267 17.03 9.08 -20.41
C ALA A 267 18.36 8.31 -20.33
N GLY A 268 18.41 7.29 -19.46
CA GLY A 268 19.41 6.23 -19.46
C GLY A 268 20.83 6.67 -19.13
N ASN A 269 21.80 6.12 -19.87
CA ASN A 269 23.23 6.30 -19.65
C ASN A 269 23.88 7.05 -20.84
N PRO A 270 24.37 8.30 -20.65
CA PRO A 270 24.99 9.08 -21.72
C PRO A 270 26.31 8.50 -22.24
N HIS A 271 26.96 7.61 -21.49
CA HIS A 271 28.19 6.96 -21.93
C HIS A 271 27.93 5.93 -23.05
N LEU A 272 26.72 5.41 -23.21
CA LEU A 272 26.36 4.48 -24.29
C LEU A 272 26.42 5.17 -25.67
N SER A 273 25.83 6.36 -25.81
CA SER A 273 25.93 7.13 -27.06
C SER A 273 27.35 7.64 -27.32
N ALA A 274 28.10 7.97 -26.27
CA ALA A 274 29.52 8.34 -26.41
C ALA A 274 30.41 7.16 -26.86
N ALA A 275 30.01 5.92 -26.56
CA ALA A 275 30.63 4.69 -27.04
C ALA A 275 30.13 4.23 -28.43
N GLY A 276 29.18 4.96 -29.04
CA GLY A 276 28.65 4.66 -30.38
C GLY A 276 27.48 3.68 -30.43
N ALA A 277 26.79 3.43 -29.31
CA ALA A 277 25.56 2.63 -29.31
C ALA A 277 24.36 3.40 -29.90
N ASP A 278 23.39 2.67 -30.47
CA ASP A 278 22.19 3.20 -31.15
C ASP A 278 21.36 4.20 -30.31
N SER A 279 21.43 4.11 -28.98
CA SER A 279 20.76 5.04 -28.08
C SER A 279 21.41 5.09 -26.69
N MET A 280 20.99 6.07 -25.89
CA MET A 280 21.37 6.22 -24.48
C MET A 280 20.56 5.30 -23.53
N ILE A 281 19.59 4.54 -24.05
CA ILE A 281 18.55 3.87 -23.26
C ILE A 281 19.17 2.76 -22.40
N ASN A 282 18.84 2.73 -21.09
CA ASN A 282 19.53 1.86 -20.14
C ASN A 282 19.01 0.39 -20.16
N MET A 283 19.57 -0.41 -21.07
CA MET A 283 19.28 -1.85 -21.18
C MET A 283 20.16 -2.77 -20.31
N GLU A 284 21.21 -2.27 -19.64
CA GLU A 284 22.25 -3.06 -18.93
C GLU A 284 21.68 -4.20 -18.07
N GLY A 285 20.82 -3.86 -17.10
CA GLY A 285 20.15 -4.83 -16.24
C GLY A 285 18.73 -5.21 -16.70
N LYS A 286 18.38 -5.08 -17.99
CA LYS A 286 17.00 -5.23 -18.49
C LYS A 286 16.83 -6.43 -19.40
N GLU A 287 15.60 -6.91 -19.49
CA GLU A 287 15.23 -8.06 -20.32
C GLU A 287 14.55 -7.66 -21.63
N SER A 288 15.07 -8.17 -22.75
CA SER A 288 14.50 -7.95 -24.10
C SER A 288 13.05 -8.44 -24.24
N ARG A 289 12.61 -9.36 -23.38
CA ARG A 289 11.22 -9.84 -23.28
C ARG A 289 10.23 -8.78 -22.79
N PHE A 290 10.69 -7.79 -22.04
CA PHE A 290 9.84 -6.80 -21.35
C PHE A 290 10.13 -5.37 -21.83
N GLY A 291 11.41 -5.05 -22.04
CA GLY A 291 11.86 -3.70 -22.35
C GLY A 291 11.72 -2.73 -21.17
N ILE A 292 12.27 -1.54 -21.36
CA ILE A 292 12.55 -0.58 -20.29
C ILE A 292 11.30 -0.15 -19.53
N LEU A 293 10.19 0.13 -20.22
CA LEU A 293 8.96 0.61 -19.57
C LEU A 293 8.32 -0.48 -18.69
N ALA A 294 8.31 -1.74 -19.12
CA ALA A 294 7.76 -2.83 -18.33
C ALA A 294 8.67 -3.23 -17.16
N SER A 295 9.99 -3.19 -17.33
CA SER A 295 10.94 -3.34 -16.21
C SER A 295 10.86 -2.18 -15.21
N SER A 296 10.67 -0.93 -15.68
CA SER A 296 10.49 0.26 -14.82
C SER A 296 9.16 0.23 -14.06
N LEU A 297 8.11 -0.31 -14.68
CA LEU A 297 6.85 -0.54 -13.99
C LEU A 297 7.01 -1.63 -12.92
N PHE A 298 7.64 -2.75 -13.28
CA PHE A 298 7.83 -3.89 -12.37
C PHE A 298 8.73 -3.54 -11.17
N SER A 299 9.79 -2.75 -11.36
CA SER A 299 10.66 -2.29 -10.26
C SER A 299 9.91 -1.42 -9.25
N VAL A 300 9.02 -0.55 -9.72
CA VAL A 300 8.18 0.28 -8.84
C VAL A 300 7.05 -0.54 -8.20
N VAL A 301 6.45 -1.48 -8.92
CA VAL A 301 5.45 -2.42 -8.38
C VAL A 301 6.06 -3.28 -7.26
N THR A 302 7.21 -3.89 -7.50
CA THR A 302 7.81 -4.86 -6.56
C THR A 302 8.35 -4.21 -5.28
N THR A 303 8.90 -3.00 -5.36
CA THR A 303 9.44 -2.28 -4.19
C THR A 303 8.41 -1.44 -3.44
N ALA A 304 7.35 -0.97 -4.10
CA ALA A 304 6.20 -0.38 -3.40
C ALA A 304 5.42 -1.44 -2.61
N ALA A 305 5.28 -2.64 -3.18
CA ALA A 305 4.47 -3.73 -2.64
C ALA A 305 5.18 -4.65 -1.62
N SER A 306 6.38 -4.34 -1.14
CA SER A 306 7.18 -5.26 -0.29
C SER A 306 7.40 -6.64 -0.96
N CYS A 307 7.33 -6.74 -2.29
CA CYS A 307 7.36 -8.04 -2.95
C CYS A 307 8.77 -8.59 -3.09
N GLY A 308 9.78 -7.76 -3.41
CA GLY A 308 11.16 -8.21 -3.56
C GLY A 308 11.46 -9.09 -4.79
N ALA A 309 10.47 -9.42 -5.62
CA ALA A 309 10.67 -10.08 -6.91
C ALA A 309 11.43 -9.15 -7.88
N VAL A 310 12.42 -9.66 -8.62
CA VAL A 310 13.26 -8.83 -9.51
C VAL A 310 13.18 -9.36 -10.95
N ASN A 311 12.70 -8.54 -11.89
CA ASN A 311 12.72 -8.85 -13.34
C ASN A 311 13.78 -8.05 -14.13
N ALA A 312 14.48 -7.14 -13.46
CA ALA A 312 15.53 -6.29 -13.98
C ALA A 312 16.43 -5.83 -12.83
N MET A 313 17.75 -5.90 -13.00
CA MET A 313 18.70 -5.74 -11.90
C MET A 313 18.80 -4.28 -11.45
N HIS A 314 18.24 -3.97 -10.28
CA HIS A 314 18.13 -2.61 -9.73
C HIS A 314 19.48 -1.89 -9.54
N ASP A 315 20.56 -2.62 -9.30
CA ASP A 315 21.92 -2.06 -9.19
C ASP A 315 22.42 -1.47 -10.53
N SER A 316 21.89 -1.98 -11.66
CA SER A 316 22.14 -1.51 -13.02
C SER A 316 21.11 -0.47 -13.50
N PHE A 317 20.35 0.17 -12.61
CA PHE A 317 19.45 1.28 -12.96
C PHE A 317 20.21 2.62 -12.95
N THR A 318 19.65 3.64 -13.58
CA THR A 318 20.14 5.02 -13.45
C THR A 318 19.99 5.49 -11.99
N ALA A 319 20.76 6.52 -11.60
CA ALA A 319 20.76 7.02 -10.22
C ALA A 319 19.33 7.38 -9.71
N LEU A 320 18.49 8.01 -10.54
CA LEU A 320 17.09 8.29 -10.19
C LEU A 320 16.20 7.03 -10.29
N GLY A 321 16.44 6.17 -11.28
CA GLY A 321 15.69 4.93 -11.47
C GLY A 321 15.88 3.91 -10.35
N GLY A 322 17.05 3.89 -9.68
CA GLY A 322 17.31 3.10 -8.47
C GLY A 322 16.92 3.82 -7.17
N MET A 323 17.06 5.15 -7.11
CA MET A 323 16.68 5.95 -5.93
C MET A 323 15.18 5.83 -5.58
N VAL A 324 14.28 5.84 -6.56
CA VAL A 324 12.84 5.79 -6.30
C VAL A 324 12.39 4.43 -5.72
N PRO A 325 12.78 3.27 -6.28
CA PRO A 325 12.58 1.97 -5.64
C PRO A 325 13.17 1.89 -4.22
N MET A 326 14.38 2.41 -4.00
CA MET A 326 14.98 2.47 -2.67
C MET A 326 14.14 3.32 -1.70
N TRP A 327 13.66 4.49 -2.15
CA TRP A 327 12.81 5.38 -1.34
C TRP A 327 11.45 4.73 -1.00
N LEU A 328 10.84 3.98 -1.92
CA LEU A 328 9.58 3.26 -1.69
C LEU A 328 9.68 2.20 -0.59
N MET A 329 10.83 1.53 -0.47
CA MET A 329 11.11 0.65 0.68
C MET A 329 11.35 1.47 1.96
N GLN A 330 12.12 2.56 1.88
CA GLN A 330 12.48 3.40 3.03
C GLN A 330 11.28 4.12 3.69
N ILE A 331 10.20 4.41 2.96
CA ILE A 331 8.95 4.95 3.54
C ILE A 331 8.11 3.89 4.28
N GLY A 332 8.63 2.68 4.49
CA GLY A 332 7.95 1.61 5.21
C GLY A 332 6.92 0.84 4.36
N GLU A 333 7.14 0.77 3.05
CA GLU A 333 6.40 -0.11 2.12
C GLU A 333 4.88 0.08 2.20
N VAL A 334 4.40 1.32 2.29
CA VAL A 334 2.97 1.63 2.51
C VAL A 334 2.14 1.76 1.22
N VAL A 335 2.77 1.70 0.05
CA VAL A 335 2.15 2.03 -1.25
C VAL A 335 1.73 0.75 -1.96
N PHE A 336 0.50 0.28 -1.74
CA PHE A 336 0.07 -1.08 -2.10
C PHE A 336 0.98 -2.18 -1.52
N GLY A 337 1.53 -1.91 -0.33
CA GLY A 337 2.52 -2.74 0.36
C GLY A 337 2.15 -4.18 0.61
N GLY A 338 3.09 -4.90 1.22
CA GLY A 338 3.06 -6.36 1.36
C GLY A 338 1.78 -6.92 1.97
N VAL A 339 1.57 -8.21 1.70
CA VAL A 339 0.31 -8.93 1.94
C VAL A 339 -0.10 -8.91 3.41
N GLY A 340 -0.91 -7.90 3.74
CA GLY A 340 -1.31 -7.52 5.09
C GLY A 340 -0.46 -6.40 5.70
N SER A 341 0.86 -6.43 5.51
CA SER A 341 1.80 -5.43 6.05
C SER A 341 1.57 -4.02 5.51
N GLY A 342 1.37 -3.87 4.20
CA GLY A 342 1.07 -2.58 3.58
C GLY A 342 -0.18 -1.91 4.16
N LEU A 343 -1.24 -2.70 4.42
CA LEU A 343 -2.46 -2.15 5.01
C LEU A 343 -2.26 -1.73 6.48
N TYR A 344 -1.61 -2.55 7.32
CA TYR A 344 -1.41 -2.12 8.71
C TYR A 344 -0.40 -0.97 8.83
N GLY A 345 0.65 -0.94 7.99
CA GLY A 345 1.59 0.18 7.88
C GLY A 345 0.89 1.47 7.47
N MET A 346 0.12 1.44 6.38
CA MET A 346 -0.68 2.58 5.94
C MET A 346 -1.69 3.05 7.01
N LEU A 347 -2.30 2.13 7.77
CA LEU A 347 -3.18 2.48 8.87
C LEU A 347 -2.45 3.17 10.05
N LEU A 348 -1.19 2.83 10.33
CA LEU A 348 -0.37 3.55 11.33
C LEU A 348 -0.11 5.00 10.88
N PHE A 349 0.24 5.21 9.61
CA PHE A 349 0.37 6.57 9.04
C PHE A 349 -0.97 7.34 9.02
N VAL A 350 -2.11 6.66 8.83
CA VAL A 350 -3.43 7.29 8.95
C VAL A 350 -3.73 7.70 10.40
N LEU A 351 -3.41 6.88 11.41
CA LEU A 351 -3.55 7.27 12.82
C LEU A 351 -2.68 8.50 13.16
N LEU A 352 -1.44 8.53 12.67
CA LEU A 352 -0.53 9.69 12.82
C LEU A 352 -1.09 10.94 12.10
N THR A 353 -1.60 10.79 10.87
CA THR A 353 -2.18 11.88 10.08
C THR A 353 -3.43 12.46 10.76
N VAL A 354 -4.33 11.60 11.25
CA VAL A 354 -5.53 12.01 12.01
C VAL A 354 -5.15 12.67 13.34
N PHE A 355 -4.09 12.20 14.00
CA PHE A 355 -3.55 12.82 15.22
C PHE A 355 -3.06 14.25 14.96
N ILE A 356 -2.23 14.45 13.94
CA ILE A 356 -1.71 15.77 13.54
C ILE A 356 -2.85 16.70 13.12
N ALA A 357 -3.78 16.23 12.28
CA ALA A 357 -4.95 17.01 11.84
C ALA A 357 -5.86 17.40 13.01
N GLY A 358 -6.09 16.50 13.96
CA GLY A 358 -6.84 16.78 15.20
C GLY A 358 -6.19 17.89 16.02
N LEU A 359 -4.87 17.81 16.24
CA LEU A 359 -4.11 18.86 16.94
C LEU A 359 -4.16 20.21 16.21
N MET A 360 -3.99 20.23 14.88
CA MET A 360 -4.05 21.47 14.08
C MET A 360 -5.43 22.15 14.13
N ILE A 361 -6.51 21.38 14.25
CA ILE A 361 -7.90 21.87 14.35
C ILE A 361 -8.29 22.14 15.83
N GLY A 362 -7.44 21.77 16.80
CA GLY A 362 -7.72 21.94 18.23
C GLY A 362 -8.79 20.98 18.77
N ARG A 363 -8.95 19.79 18.17
CA ARG A 363 -9.92 18.76 18.56
C ARG A 363 -9.22 17.48 19.03
N THR A 364 -9.93 16.66 19.81
CA THR A 364 -9.46 15.29 20.10
C THR A 364 -9.42 14.49 18.80
N PRO A 365 -8.30 13.84 18.45
CA PRO A 365 -8.19 13.08 17.21
C PRO A 365 -9.06 11.82 17.27
N GLU A 366 -9.75 11.54 16.16
CA GLU A 366 -10.79 10.53 16.08
C GLU A 366 -10.84 9.91 14.68
N TYR A 367 -10.75 8.59 14.58
CA TYR A 367 -10.83 7.83 13.32
C TYR A 367 -11.92 6.76 13.41
N LEU A 368 -12.80 6.69 12.42
CA LEU A 368 -13.96 5.78 12.39
C LEU A 368 -14.84 5.82 13.66
N GLY A 369 -14.98 7.00 14.28
CA GLY A 369 -15.72 7.19 15.54
C GLY A 369 -14.98 6.68 16.80
N LYS A 370 -13.70 6.36 16.70
CA LYS A 370 -12.83 5.96 17.81
C LYS A 370 -11.80 7.05 18.08
N LYS A 371 -11.77 7.53 19.32
CA LYS A 371 -10.81 8.54 19.77
C LYS A 371 -9.45 7.88 19.96
N ILE A 372 -8.41 8.51 19.41
CA ILE A 372 -7.03 8.02 19.49
C ILE A 372 -6.44 8.54 20.81
N ASP A 373 -6.16 7.65 21.76
CA ASP A 373 -5.60 8.02 23.07
C ASP A 373 -4.05 7.90 23.08
N VAL A 374 -3.44 8.42 24.15
CA VAL A 374 -1.98 8.53 24.34
C VAL A 374 -1.27 7.19 24.18
N ASP A 375 -1.86 6.09 24.64
CA ASP A 375 -1.22 4.76 24.57
C ASP A 375 -1.27 4.16 23.16
N GLU A 376 -2.34 4.40 22.40
CA GLU A 376 -2.42 4.02 20.98
C GLU A 376 -1.41 4.82 20.15
N MET A 377 -1.24 6.11 20.46
CA MET A 377 -0.24 6.96 19.82
C MET A 377 1.20 6.57 20.19
N LYS A 378 1.47 6.12 21.43
CA LYS A 378 2.78 5.52 21.79
C LYS A 378 3.06 4.27 20.97
N MET A 379 2.09 3.35 20.85
CA MET A 379 2.27 2.13 20.05
C MET A 379 2.48 2.46 18.57
N THR A 380 1.78 3.47 18.05
CA THR A 380 1.95 3.96 16.67
C THR A 380 3.36 4.53 16.45
N ALA A 381 3.83 5.42 17.34
CA ALA A 381 5.17 6.01 17.24
C ALA A 381 6.32 5.02 17.51
N LEU A 382 6.07 3.93 18.24
CA LEU A 382 7.04 2.83 18.43
C LEU A 382 7.10 1.90 17.21
N ALA A 383 6.00 1.75 16.47
CA ALA A 383 5.95 1.02 15.20
C ALA A 383 6.54 1.84 14.04
N ASN A 384 6.36 3.16 14.05
CA ASN A 384 6.96 4.13 13.13
C ASN A 384 8.08 4.96 13.81
N PRO A 385 9.24 4.36 14.19
CA PRO A 385 10.29 5.10 14.91
C PRO A 385 10.90 6.25 14.09
N GLY A 386 10.80 6.24 12.76
CA GLY A 386 11.22 7.35 11.89
C GLY A 386 10.37 8.62 12.05
N ASP A 387 9.12 8.51 12.47
CA ASP A 387 8.21 9.64 12.70
C ASP A 387 8.32 10.22 14.13
N ALA A 388 9.04 9.54 15.03
CA ALA A 388 9.00 9.84 16.47
C ALA A 388 9.49 11.27 16.81
N ASP A 389 10.47 11.80 16.08
CA ASP A 389 10.98 13.17 16.26
C ASP A 389 9.97 14.24 15.86
N ALA A 390 9.09 13.98 14.88
CA ALA A 390 8.00 14.89 14.53
C ALA A 390 6.94 14.97 15.65
N GLY A 391 6.59 13.83 16.24
CA GLY A 391 5.65 13.75 17.37
C GLY A 391 6.17 14.45 18.64
N ALA A 392 7.48 14.39 18.90
CA ALA A 392 8.11 15.00 20.07
C ALA A 392 7.97 16.54 20.10
N ALA A 393 7.93 17.20 18.94
CA ALA A 393 7.69 18.64 18.85
C ALA A 393 6.25 19.01 19.27
N GLY A 394 5.25 18.27 18.79
CA GLY A 394 3.84 18.51 19.10
C GLY A 394 3.51 18.33 20.59
N GLN A 395 4.07 17.30 21.24
CA GLN A 395 3.85 17.06 22.66
C GLN A 395 4.45 18.18 23.55
N ARG A 396 5.57 18.79 23.16
CA ARG A 396 6.16 19.94 23.87
C ARG A 396 5.29 21.19 23.77
N ALA A 397 4.58 21.40 22.65
CA ALA A 397 3.61 22.49 22.52
C ALA A 397 2.35 22.26 23.40
N GLY A 398 1.79 21.04 23.41
CA GLY A 398 0.58 20.70 24.17
C GLY A 398 0.76 20.66 25.69
N ALA A 399 1.97 20.34 26.19
CA ALA A 399 2.23 20.22 27.63
C ALA A 399 2.31 21.57 28.38
N GLY A 400 2.30 22.71 27.67
CA GLY A 400 2.63 24.05 28.18
C GLY A 400 1.70 24.69 29.23
N ASN A 401 0.77 23.95 29.86
CA ASN A 401 -0.11 24.52 30.90
C ASN A 401 -0.51 23.56 32.03
N ARG A 402 0.41 22.72 32.53
CA ARG A 402 0.24 21.99 33.81
C ARG A 402 1.31 22.37 34.82
N ARG A 403 1.00 23.35 35.69
CA ARG A 403 1.84 23.72 36.84
C ARG A 403 1.97 22.54 37.82
N ARG A 404 3.10 21.84 37.81
CA ARG A 404 3.55 21.02 38.94
C ARG A 404 4.66 21.76 39.71
N THR A 405 4.38 22.10 40.96
CA THR A 405 5.37 22.62 41.90
C THR A 405 6.27 21.49 42.39
N GLN A 406 7.51 21.45 41.91
CA GLN A 406 8.53 20.51 42.39
C GLN A 406 9.71 21.29 42.96
N ARG A 407 10.06 21.02 44.23
CA ARG A 407 11.12 21.74 44.96
C ARG A 407 12.49 21.26 44.52
N TYR A 408 13.37 22.18 44.14
CA TYR A 408 14.82 21.96 44.11
C TYR A 408 15.50 22.67 45.29
N PRO A 409 16.55 22.10 45.89
CA PRO A 409 17.30 22.74 46.97
C PRO A 409 18.13 23.93 46.45
N GLN A 410 18.27 24.98 47.26
CA GLN A 410 19.03 26.19 46.88
C GLN A 410 20.51 26.11 47.27
N PRO A 411 21.44 26.39 46.34
CA PRO A 411 22.78 26.87 46.66
C PRO A 411 22.71 28.34 47.11
N ARG A 412 23.34 28.68 48.23
CA ARG A 412 23.48 30.09 48.69
C ARG A 412 24.49 30.85 47.82
N ARG A 413 24.15 32.06 47.36
CA ARG A 413 25.10 33.07 46.83
C ARG A 413 24.73 34.49 47.33
N PRO A 414 25.67 35.46 47.35
CA PRO A 414 25.71 36.51 48.38
C PRO A 414 24.85 37.77 48.11
N ARG A 415 24.79 38.64 49.13
CA ARG A 415 24.11 39.96 49.10
C ARG A 415 24.93 41.00 48.30
N ALA A 416 24.37 41.50 47.20
CA ALA A 416 24.70 42.83 46.65
C ALA A 416 23.55 43.37 45.75
N GLU A 417 23.55 44.69 45.51
CA GLU A 417 22.96 45.39 44.34
C GLU A 417 21.50 45.16 43.89
N ARG A 418 20.57 44.74 44.77
CA ARG A 418 19.12 44.70 44.46
C ARG A 418 18.42 46.08 44.37
N SER A 419 19.19 47.16 44.29
CA SER A 419 18.78 48.58 44.28
C SER A 419 18.80 49.19 42.87
N ALA A 420 19.94 49.13 42.16
CA ALA A 420 20.14 49.82 40.88
C ALA A 420 19.13 49.41 39.79
N VAL A 421 18.92 48.10 39.59
CA VAL A 421 17.98 47.57 38.58
C VAL A 421 16.54 48.02 38.84
N ARG A 422 16.12 48.13 40.10
CA ARG A 422 14.78 48.65 40.47
C ARG A 422 14.63 50.14 40.20
N LEU A 423 15.70 50.91 40.33
CA LEU A 423 15.74 52.34 40.00
C LEU A 423 15.65 52.57 38.48
N LEU A 424 16.35 51.76 37.69
CA LEU A 424 16.28 51.79 36.22
C LEU A 424 14.88 51.43 35.69
N LEU A 425 14.28 50.34 36.20
CA LEU A 425 12.92 49.92 35.82
C LEU A 425 11.86 50.97 36.18
N ARG A 426 11.96 51.60 37.36
CA ARG A 426 11.08 52.73 37.73
C ARG A 426 11.25 53.92 36.78
N ARG A 427 12.48 54.32 36.45
CA ARG A 427 12.74 55.42 35.49
C ARG A 427 12.17 55.14 34.09
N GLN A 428 12.23 53.91 33.59
CA GLN A 428 11.60 53.55 32.31
C GLN A 428 10.07 53.61 32.38
N GLN A 429 9.45 53.00 33.40
CA GLN A 429 7.99 53.02 33.54
C GLN A 429 7.44 54.45 33.71
N GLN A 430 8.17 55.32 34.42
CA GLN A 430 7.78 56.72 34.61
C GLN A 430 7.88 57.53 33.31
N ARG A 431 8.91 57.32 32.48
CA ARG A 431 9.00 57.89 31.12
C ARG A 431 7.88 57.41 30.18
N GLN A 432 7.46 56.14 30.28
CA GLN A 432 6.33 55.63 29.48
C GLN A 432 4.97 56.21 29.92
N ARG A 433 4.79 56.53 31.20
CA ARG A 433 3.58 57.20 31.70
C ARG A 433 3.49 58.65 31.22
N LEU A 434 4.59 59.41 31.30
CA LEU A 434 4.66 60.79 30.77
C LEU A 434 4.27 60.86 29.29
N ARG A 435 4.85 59.99 28.44
CA ARG A 435 4.50 59.91 27.00
C ARG A 435 3.07 59.49 26.68
N ARG A 436 2.32 58.96 27.66
CA ARG A 436 0.86 58.73 27.52
C ARG A 436 0.06 59.95 27.95
N ALA A 437 0.45 60.64 29.02
CA ALA A 437 -0.17 61.88 29.45
C ALA A 437 -0.02 63.01 28.40
N GLU A 438 1.18 63.17 27.80
CA GLU A 438 1.43 64.13 26.71
C GLU A 438 0.47 63.90 25.53
N ARG A 439 0.24 62.63 25.15
CA ARG A 439 -0.69 62.25 24.08
C ARG A 439 -2.18 62.40 24.45
N GLN A 440 -2.51 62.57 25.73
CA GLN A 440 -3.88 62.81 26.19
C GLN A 440 -4.17 64.31 26.40
N HIS A 441 -3.16 65.12 26.73
CA HIS A 441 -3.29 66.59 26.75
C HIS A 441 -3.39 67.22 25.36
N ALA A 442 -2.80 66.62 24.32
CA ALA A 442 -2.84 67.10 22.95
C ALA A 442 -4.24 67.06 22.26
N VAL A 443 -5.30 66.70 22.99
CA VAL A 443 -6.67 66.52 22.47
C VAL A 443 -7.67 67.54 23.06
N LEU A 444 -7.28 68.35 24.06
CA LEU A 444 -8.22 69.22 24.80
C LEU A 444 -7.66 70.61 25.12
N GLN A 445 -7.74 71.55 24.16
CA GLN A 445 -7.99 72.98 24.43
C GLN A 445 -8.46 73.75 23.17
N PRO A 446 -9.39 74.73 23.26
CA PRO A 446 -9.99 75.37 22.09
C PRO A 446 -9.67 76.88 21.90
N ALA A 447 -9.64 77.32 20.64
CA ALA A 447 -9.89 78.71 20.19
C ALA A 447 -10.45 78.63 18.75
N ALA A 448 -11.69 79.02 18.44
CA ALA A 448 -12.29 80.37 18.46
C ALA A 448 -11.86 81.22 17.24
N GLY A 449 -12.70 81.24 16.19
CA GLY A 449 -12.47 81.99 14.95
C GLY A 449 -13.62 81.85 13.92
N LEU A 450 -14.67 82.66 14.07
CA LEU A 450 -15.83 82.69 13.16
C LEU A 450 -15.56 83.55 11.91
N ARG A 451 -16.11 83.15 10.73
CA ARG A 451 -17.07 83.96 9.93
C ARG A 451 -17.64 83.24 8.69
N HIS A 452 -18.96 83.13 8.68
CA HIS A 452 -19.93 83.11 7.56
C HIS A 452 -19.68 82.44 6.19
N ALA A 453 -20.59 81.49 5.91
CA ALA A 453 -21.50 81.43 4.75
C ALA A 453 -20.99 81.01 3.35
N GLY A 454 -21.85 80.27 2.62
CA GLY A 454 -21.69 79.98 1.19
C GLY A 454 -22.07 78.55 0.77
N TRP A 455 -23.30 78.35 0.27
CA TRP A 455 -23.60 77.30 -0.73
C TRP A 455 -22.89 77.67 -2.05
N PRO A 456 -22.49 76.70 -2.92
CA PRO A 456 -23.44 76.24 -3.95
C PRO A 456 -23.24 74.81 -4.51
N LEU A 457 -24.14 74.47 -5.45
CA LEU A 457 -24.14 73.29 -6.31
C LEU A 457 -23.19 73.42 -7.52
N ARG A 458 -22.66 72.27 -7.98
CA ARG A 458 -22.58 71.79 -9.40
C ARG A 458 -22.13 72.77 -10.51
N ARG A 459 -21.02 72.45 -11.20
CA ARG A 459 -20.79 72.86 -12.61
C ARG A 459 -19.67 72.07 -13.32
N ASP A 460 -19.92 71.71 -14.58
CA ASP A 460 -18.90 71.50 -15.63
C ASP A 460 -18.48 72.87 -16.23
N PRO A 461 -17.42 72.96 -17.08
CA PRO A 461 -17.66 73.01 -18.53
C PRO A 461 -16.54 72.46 -19.47
N ALA A 462 -16.79 72.58 -20.78
CA ALA A 462 -16.00 72.19 -21.97
C ALA A 462 -14.60 72.88 -22.11
N GLY A 463 -13.74 72.58 -23.10
CA GLY A 463 -13.81 71.76 -24.34
C GLY A 463 -12.48 71.85 -25.14
N ALA A 464 -12.36 71.69 -26.48
CA ALA A 464 -13.27 71.28 -27.56
C ALA A 464 -12.47 71.01 -28.88
N GLY A 465 -13.06 70.30 -29.86
CA GLY A 465 -12.51 70.07 -31.23
C GLY A 465 -11.61 68.83 -31.39
N ASP A 466 -11.38 68.23 -32.57
CA ASP A 466 -11.92 68.35 -33.96
C ASP A 466 -11.30 67.14 -34.77
N ARG A 467 -11.77 66.49 -35.86
CA ARG A 467 -12.73 66.72 -36.99
C ARG A 467 -13.27 65.38 -37.57
N ARG A 468 -14.49 65.39 -38.14
CA ARG A 468 -14.99 64.57 -39.30
C ARG A 468 -15.07 63.02 -39.11
N PHE A 469 -15.82 62.22 -39.91
CA PHE A 469 -16.76 62.43 -41.04
C PHE A 469 -17.85 61.30 -41.02
N THR A 470 -19.09 61.60 -41.48
CA THR A 470 -20.15 60.76 -42.17
C THR A 470 -20.09 59.20 -42.19
N LEU A 471 -21.17 58.40 -42.29
CA LEU A 471 -22.64 58.59 -42.42
C LEU A 471 -23.37 57.27 -42.05
N ALA A 472 -24.71 57.26 -42.03
CA ALA A 472 -25.58 56.08 -41.74
C ALA A 472 -26.56 55.83 -42.92
N PRO A 473 -27.73 55.13 -42.82
CA PRO A 473 -28.26 54.13 -41.85
C PRO A 473 -28.89 52.90 -42.60
N LYS A 474 -29.98 52.28 -42.04
CA LYS A 474 -31.08 51.50 -42.70
C LYS A 474 -30.87 49.96 -42.87
N ILE A 475 -31.87 49.04 -42.78
CA ILE A 475 -33.33 49.12 -42.42
C ILE A 475 -33.97 47.74 -42.07
N VAL A 476 -35.01 47.71 -41.20
CA VAL A 476 -36.19 46.79 -41.15
C VAL A 476 -36.02 45.24 -40.99
N SER A 477 -36.93 44.47 -40.34
CA SER A 477 -37.92 44.71 -39.26
C SER A 477 -38.66 43.41 -38.82
N ARG A 478 -39.22 43.36 -37.59
CA ARG A 478 -40.49 42.67 -37.15
C ARG A 478 -40.59 41.13 -37.37
N ARG A 479 -41.45 40.30 -36.75
CA ARG A 479 -42.39 40.26 -35.59
C ARG A 479 -42.67 38.73 -35.36
N GLY A 480 -43.06 38.18 -34.22
CA GLY A 480 -43.29 38.69 -32.86
C GLY A 480 -44.00 37.65 -31.96
N THR A 481 -44.37 38.06 -30.74
CA THR A 481 -45.43 37.50 -29.83
C THR A 481 -45.36 36.06 -29.25
N ALA A 482 -45.48 35.96 -27.92
CA ALA A 482 -45.81 34.76 -27.11
C ALA A 482 -47.30 34.79 -26.66
N PRO A 483 -47.84 33.87 -25.80
CA PRO A 483 -47.73 34.05 -24.33
C PRO A 483 -47.89 32.80 -23.37
N CYS A 484 -47.54 33.01 -22.08
CA CYS A 484 -48.08 32.50 -20.78
C CYS A 484 -48.49 31.01 -20.47
N ARG A 485 -47.80 30.38 -19.47
CA ARG A 485 -48.16 30.08 -18.03
C ARG A 485 -49.64 29.78 -17.61
N PRO A 486 -49.95 29.17 -16.40
CA PRO A 486 -49.13 28.59 -15.29
C PRO A 486 -49.71 27.28 -14.60
N THR A 487 -49.32 27.01 -13.32
CA THR A 487 -49.99 26.19 -12.24
C THR A 487 -50.01 24.65 -12.34
N ALA A 488 -50.03 23.82 -11.26
CA ALA A 488 -49.90 24.01 -9.78
C ALA A 488 -49.34 22.71 -9.10
N ALA A 489 -49.27 22.64 -7.75
CA ALA A 489 -48.66 21.55 -6.95
C ALA A 489 -49.67 20.82 -6.03
N VAL A 490 -49.27 19.69 -5.39
CA VAL A 490 -49.81 19.18 -4.09
C VAL A 490 -48.87 18.09 -3.48
N CYS A 491 -49.06 17.75 -2.20
CA CYS A 491 -48.11 16.99 -1.36
C CYS A 491 -48.47 15.51 -1.05
N ARG A 492 -47.43 14.78 -0.59
CA ARG A 492 -47.38 13.66 0.40
C ARG A 492 -48.66 13.38 1.24
N PRO A 493 -48.92 12.11 1.63
CA PRO A 493 -48.23 11.49 2.79
C PRO A 493 -47.86 9.99 2.63
N ALA A 494 -47.46 9.32 3.73
CA ALA A 494 -47.04 7.92 3.78
C ALA A 494 -47.45 7.25 5.11
N ASP A 495 -47.87 5.97 5.07
CA ASP A 495 -47.99 5.01 6.21
C ASP A 495 -48.69 3.69 5.76
N ARG A 496 -48.60 2.52 6.41
CA ARG A 496 -47.59 1.92 7.34
C ARG A 496 -47.79 0.38 7.43
N HIS A 497 -46.74 -0.36 7.83
CA HIS A 497 -46.75 -1.68 8.51
C HIS A 497 -47.15 -3.00 7.80
N ARG A 498 -46.59 -4.09 8.37
CA ARG A 498 -47.06 -5.51 8.41
C ARG A 498 -47.04 -6.35 7.12
N THR A 499 -46.89 -7.68 7.15
CA THR A 499 -46.12 -8.66 7.97
C THR A 499 -46.28 -10.05 7.32
N ALA A 500 -45.40 -11.00 7.64
CA ALA A 500 -45.49 -12.43 7.31
C ALA A 500 -45.39 -12.78 5.81
N GLY A 501 -44.99 -14.01 5.54
CA GLY A 501 -44.92 -14.61 4.20
C GLY A 501 -45.40 -16.06 4.26
N TRP A 502 -45.43 -16.72 3.11
CA TRP A 502 -45.76 -18.15 3.04
C TRP A 502 -44.87 -18.89 2.02
N ARG A 503 -45.05 -20.22 1.94
CA ARG A 503 -44.17 -21.16 1.24
C ARG A 503 -44.59 -21.43 -0.21
N PRO A 504 -43.72 -22.04 -1.04
CA PRO A 504 -44.00 -22.25 -2.47
C PRO A 504 -44.96 -23.42 -2.70
N ASP A 505 -45.52 -23.52 -3.90
CA ASP A 505 -45.66 -24.83 -4.55
C ASP A 505 -45.68 -24.78 -6.08
N LEU A 506 -45.10 -25.86 -6.62
CA LEU A 506 -45.31 -26.57 -7.89
C LEU A 506 -46.24 -26.00 -8.98
N TYR A 507 -45.72 -25.95 -10.21
CA TYR A 507 -46.40 -26.49 -11.38
C TYR A 507 -45.43 -27.32 -12.23
N SER A 508 -45.83 -28.54 -12.58
CA SER A 508 -45.08 -29.45 -13.46
C SER A 508 -46.04 -30.20 -14.38
N CYS A 509 -45.90 -30.00 -15.70
CA CYS A 509 -46.53 -30.85 -16.71
C CYS A 509 -45.50 -31.27 -17.77
N SER A 510 -45.47 -32.57 -18.03
CA SER A 510 -44.87 -33.22 -19.20
C SER A 510 -45.69 -32.94 -20.47
N GLY A 511 -45.22 -33.22 -21.69
CA GLY A 511 -43.93 -33.78 -22.13
C GLY A 511 -44.04 -34.41 -23.53
N ALA A 512 -42.96 -35.09 -23.98
CA ALA A 512 -42.80 -35.67 -25.33
C ALA A 512 -42.78 -34.65 -26.51
N GLY A 513 -42.26 -34.95 -27.71
CA GLY A 513 -41.63 -36.18 -28.21
C GLY A 513 -40.57 -35.89 -29.30
N PRO A 514 -39.86 -36.91 -29.83
CA PRO A 514 -38.53 -36.71 -30.41
C PRO A 514 -38.48 -36.51 -31.93
N GLY A 515 -37.39 -35.87 -32.38
CA GLY A 515 -36.96 -35.84 -33.78
C GLY A 515 -35.45 -35.60 -33.87
N GLY A 516 -34.67 -36.62 -34.21
CA GLY A 516 -33.20 -36.53 -34.32
C GLY A 516 -32.73 -36.61 -35.77
N ARG A 517 -31.56 -36.02 -36.05
CA ARG A 517 -30.70 -36.34 -37.20
C ARG A 517 -29.25 -36.24 -36.78
N ALA A 518 -28.46 -37.24 -37.14
CA ALA A 518 -27.00 -37.22 -37.00
C ALA A 518 -26.35 -36.55 -38.20
N PHE A 519 -25.12 -36.08 -38.02
CA PHE A 519 -24.12 -35.99 -39.07
C PHE A 519 -22.83 -36.58 -38.52
N THR A 520 -22.16 -37.41 -39.30
CA THR A 520 -20.95 -38.13 -38.90
C THR A 520 -19.72 -37.62 -39.66
N ASP A 521 -18.56 -38.01 -39.14
CA ASP A 521 -17.27 -38.15 -39.83
C ASP A 521 -16.70 -36.94 -40.59
N LEU A 522 -15.55 -36.47 -40.09
CA LEU A 522 -14.31 -36.59 -40.86
C LEU A 522 -13.09 -36.60 -39.93
N ALA A 523 -12.42 -37.74 -39.86
CA ALA A 523 -11.12 -37.91 -39.22
C ALA A 523 -10.17 -38.58 -40.22
N GLY A 524 -8.96 -38.06 -40.37
CA GLY A 524 -7.95 -38.59 -41.27
C GLY A 524 -6.55 -38.25 -40.77
N PRO A 525 -5.65 -39.23 -40.58
CA PRO A 525 -4.30 -38.98 -40.12
C PRO A 525 -3.37 -38.60 -41.28
N LEU A 526 -2.32 -37.83 -40.97
CA LEU A 526 -1.15 -37.67 -41.84
C LEU A 526 0.07 -38.28 -41.16
N THR A 527 0.70 -39.24 -41.86
CA THR A 527 1.95 -39.88 -41.47
C THR A 527 3.17 -39.15 -42.06
N ALA A 528 4.35 -39.49 -41.57
CA ALA A 528 5.60 -38.81 -41.91
C ALA A 528 6.07 -38.99 -43.37
N SER A 529 6.87 -38.02 -43.82
CA SER A 529 7.94 -38.13 -44.82
C SER A 529 9.07 -37.20 -44.42
#